data_AF-A0A816HLB3-F1
#
_entry.id   AF-A0A816HLB3-F1
#
_cell.length_a   1.000
_cell.length_b   1.000
_cell.length_c   1.000
_cell.angle_alpha   90.00
_cell.angle_beta   90.00
_cell.angle_gamma   90.00
#
_symmetry.space_group_name_H-M   'P 1'
#
loop_
_entity.id
_entity.type
_entity.pdbx_description
1 polymer ?
#
loop_
_entity_poly.entity_id
_entity_poly.type
_entity_poly.pdbx_seq_one_letter_code
_entity_poly.pdbx_strand_id
1 'polypeptide(L)'
;MFRLAWTSQGHSLKELPFVAPFGVIGSYFGLLLNIICLVAQFYVALFPVGGSPNAEAFFEAYLAAPIVIASYLVWKIWQKTPFRRPSTVDLETGRRLFDTQQQSAEEEKAQRKTWSLWIRLYYKLC
;
A
#
# COMPACT_ATOMS: atom_id res chain seq x y z
N MET A 1 -3.44 -5.61 -5.42
CA MET A 1 -4.70 -6.41 -5.50
C MET A 1 -5.87 -5.58 -6.00
N PHE A 2 -6.22 -4.47 -5.34
CA PHE A 2 -7.35 -3.60 -5.72
C PHE A 2 -7.35 -3.15 -7.19
N ARG A 3 -6.24 -2.63 -7.70
CA ARG A 3 -6.10 -2.20 -9.10
C ARG A 3 -6.43 -3.30 -10.12
N LEU A 4 -6.05 -4.55 -9.81
CA LEU A 4 -6.28 -5.70 -10.66
C LEU A 4 -7.76 -6.11 -10.65
N ALA A 5 -8.38 -6.09 -9.46
CA ALA A 5 -9.81 -6.33 -9.30
C ALA A 5 -10.64 -5.30 -10.09
N TRP A 6 -10.29 -4.02 -9.96
CA TRP A 6 -10.92 -2.90 -10.66
C TRP A 6 -10.90 -3.05 -12.18
N THR A 7 -9.72 -3.32 -12.75
CA THR A 7 -9.58 -3.54 -14.19
C THR A 7 -10.26 -4.83 -14.66
N SER A 8 -10.31 -5.88 -13.83
CA SER A 8 -10.95 -7.15 -14.18
C SER A 8 -12.48 -7.06 -14.24
N GLN A 9 -13.07 -6.07 -13.58
CA GLN A 9 -14.51 -5.80 -13.59
C GLN A 9 -14.91 -4.75 -14.65
N GLY A 10 -13.97 -4.35 -15.52
CA GLY A 10 -14.24 -3.44 -16.64
C GLY A 10 -14.17 -1.95 -16.31
N HIS A 11 -13.80 -1.57 -15.08
CA HIS A 11 -13.72 -0.17 -14.68
C HIS A 11 -12.40 0.50 -15.12
N SER A 12 -12.49 1.77 -15.52
CA SER A 12 -11.32 2.57 -15.86
C SER A 12 -10.64 3.12 -14.61
N LEU A 13 -9.31 3.25 -14.65
CA LEU A 13 -8.53 3.84 -13.55
C LEU A 13 -8.78 5.34 -13.38
N LYS A 14 -9.34 6.00 -14.40
CA LYS A 14 -9.70 7.43 -14.34
C LYS A 14 -10.91 7.71 -13.46
N GLU A 15 -11.73 6.69 -13.19
CA GLU A 15 -12.89 6.78 -12.29
C GLU A 15 -12.49 6.81 -10.82
N LEU A 16 -11.25 6.40 -10.50
CA LEU A 16 -10.77 6.38 -9.13
C LEU A 16 -10.39 7.80 -8.66
N PRO A 17 -10.85 8.23 -7.48
CA PRO A 17 -10.53 9.56 -6.94
C PRO A 17 -9.04 9.72 -6.63
N PHE A 18 -8.35 8.60 -6.38
CA PHE A 18 -6.92 8.59 -6.09
C PHE A 18 -6.24 7.44 -6.84
N VAL A 19 -5.16 7.79 -7.53
CA VAL A 19 -4.25 6.84 -8.17
C VAL A 19 -2.86 7.09 -7.63
N ALA A 20 -2.23 6.04 -7.08
CA ALA A 20 -0.88 6.16 -6.52
C ALA A 20 0.12 6.56 -7.61
N PRO A 21 1.01 7.54 -7.37
CA PRO A 21 1.91 8.09 -8.39
C PRO A 21 2.92 7.06 -8.91
N PHE A 22 3.43 6.18 -8.03
CA PHE A 22 4.39 5.12 -8.37
C PHE A 22 3.71 3.79 -8.77
N GLY A 23 2.38 3.76 -8.76
CA GLY A 23 1.57 2.62 -9.19
C GLY A 23 1.99 1.28 -8.57
N VAL A 24 1.95 0.23 -9.40
CA VAL A 24 2.27 -1.15 -8.99
C VAL A 24 3.78 -1.36 -8.83
N ILE A 25 4.59 -0.66 -9.62
CA ILE A 25 6.06 -0.80 -9.63
C ILE A 25 6.64 -0.36 -8.28
N GLY A 26 6.17 0.77 -7.73
CA GLY A 26 6.58 1.22 -6.40
C GLY A 26 6.25 0.21 -5.29
N SER A 27 5.12 -0.48 -5.40
CA SER A 27 4.74 -1.53 -4.44
C SER A 27 5.68 -2.74 -4.50
N TYR A 28 6.10 -3.17 -5.70
CA TYR A 28 7.05 -4.28 -5.83
C TYR A 28 8.44 -3.89 -5.32
N PHE A 29 8.89 -2.67 -5.59
CA PHE A 29 10.16 -2.18 -5.08
C PHE A 29 10.19 -2.08 -3.55
N GLY A 30 9.13 -1.53 -2.94
CA GLY A 30 9.00 -1.48 -1.48
C GLY A 30 8.97 -2.88 -0.85
N LEU A 31 8.27 -3.83 -1.48
CA LEU A 31 8.25 -5.22 -1.04
C LEU A 31 9.65 -5.85 -1.11
N LEU A 32 10.38 -5.64 -2.20
CA LEU A 32 11.74 -6.14 -2.37
C LEU A 32 12.68 -5.59 -1.29
N LEU A 33 12.65 -4.27 -1.04
CA LEU A 33 13.46 -3.65 0.01
C LEU A 33 13.12 -4.21 1.40
N ASN A 34 11.83 -4.44 1.68
CA ASN A 34 11.41 -5.03 2.95
C ASN A 34 11.94 -6.46 3.12
N ILE A 35 11.89 -7.29 2.07
CA ILE A 35 12.46 -8.64 2.07
C ILE A 35 13.96 -8.61 2.35
N ILE A 36 14.71 -7.72 1.69
CA ILE A 36 16.15 -7.57 1.92
C ILE A 36 16.42 -7.17 3.39
N CYS A 37 15.63 -6.25 3.94
CA CYS A 37 15.73 -5.84 5.33
C CYS A 37 15.47 -7.00 6.30
N LEU A 38 14.46 -7.83 6.04
CA LEU A 38 14.18 -9.02 6.85
C LEU A 38 15.31 -10.05 6.82
N VAL A 39 15.95 -10.25 5.66
CA VAL A 39 17.11 -11.15 5.51
C VAL A 39 18.33 -10.60 6.26
N ALA A 40 18.60 -9.30 6.14
CA ALA A 40 19.68 -8.65 6.87
C ALA A 40 19.47 -8.73 8.39
N GLN A 41 18.24 -8.48 8.85
CA GLN A 41 17.88 -8.59 10.27
C GLN A 41 18.05 -10.02 10.78
N PHE A 42 17.64 -11.02 9.99
CA PHE A 42 17.83 -12.42 10.33
C PHE A 42 19.32 -12.77 10.48
N TYR A 43 20.18 -12.28 9.58
CA TYR A 43 21.62 -12.50 9.67
C TYR A 43 22.24 -11.88 10.93
N VAL A 44 21.90 -10.62 11.24
CA VAL A 44 22.40 -9.91 12.44
C VAL A 44 21.91 -10.59 13.72
N ALA A 45 20.68 -11.09 13.74
CA ALA A 45 20.14 -11.84 14.88
C ALA A 45 20.87 -13.18 15.10
N LEU A 46 21.34 -13.83 14.02
CA LEU A 46 22.01 -15.13 14.09
C LEU A 46 23.52 -15.01 14.39
N PHE A 47 24.17 -13.96 13.86
CA PHE A 47 25.57 -13.64 14.09
C PHE A 47 25.71 -12.22 14.67
N PRO A 48 25.51 -12.06 16.01
CA PRO A 48 25.70 -10.76 16.64
C PRO A 48 27.16 -10.30 16.52
N VAL A 49 27.37 -9.02 16.25
CA VAL A 49 28.71 -8.45 16.06
C VAL A 49 29.50 -8.54 17.37
N GLY A 50 30.56 -9.34 17.39
CA GLY A 50 31.44 -9.52 18.54
C GLY A 50 31.04 -10.65 19.51
N GLY A 51 30.07 -11.50 19.18
CA GLY A 51 29.60 -12.60 20.02
C GLY A 51 29.55 -13.96 19.33
N SER A 52 29.41 -15.02 20.12
CA SER A 52 29.05 -16.35 19.62
C SER A 52 27.53 -16.43 19.38
N PRO A 53 27.05 -17.26 18.44
CA PRO A 53 25.61 -17.41 18.18
C PRO A 53 24.90 -17.94 19.44
N ASN A 54 24.00 -17.12 20.00
CA ASN A 54 23.15 -17.48 21.14
C ASN A 54 21.68 -17.47 20.71
N ALA A 55 20.97 -18.55 21.02
CA ALA A 55 19.54 -18.69 20.72
C ALA A 55 18.70 -17.62 21.44
N GLU A 56 19.08 -17.25 22.66
CA GLU A 56 18.35 -16.25 23.46
C GLU A 56 18.39 -14.87 22.79
N ALA A 57 19.58 -14.42 22.39
CA ALA A 57 19.77 -13.16 21.65
C ALA A 57 19.06 -13.16 20.29
N PHE A 58 19.04 -14.30 19.60
CA PHE A 58 18.31 -14.46 18.33
C PHE A 58 16.80 -14.27 18.52
N PHE A 59 16.21 -14.95 19.51
CA PHE A 59 14.78 -14.84 19.76
C PHE A 59 14.41 -13.46 20.31
N GLU A 60 15.25 -12.82 21.11
CA GLU A 60 15.00 -11.44 21.57
C GLU A 60 15.00 -10.45 20.39
N ALA A 61 15.94 -10.57 19.45
CA ALA A 61 16.05 -9.67 18.31
C ALA A 61 15.08 -9.98 17.15
N TYR A 62 14.57 -11.22 17.04
CA TYR A 62 13.76 -11.67 15.92
C TYR A 62 12.36 -12.22 16.33
N LEU A 63 11.93 -12.03 17.59
CA LEU A 63 10.66 -12.53 18.14
C LEU A 63 9.42 -12.10 17.33
N ALA A 64 9.47 -10.89 16.77
CA ALA A 64 8.32 -10.28 16.11
C ALA A 64 7.86 -11.08 14.89
N ALA A 65 8.79 -11.62 14.09
CA ALA A 65 8.47 -12.38 12.90
C ALA A 65 7.65 -13.67 13.18
N PRO A 66 8.08 -14.60 14.05
CA PRO A 66 7.30 -15.79 14.37
C PRO A 66 5.97 -15.46 15.06
N ILE A 67 5.90 -14.42 15.90
CA ILE A 67 4.63 -13.99 16.51
C ILE A 67 3.64 -13.50 15.47
N VAL A 68 4.07 -12.68 14.52
CA VAL A 68 3.22 -12.18 13.43
C VAL A 68 2.74 -13.35 12.55
N ILE A 69 3.61 -14.31 12.24
CA ILE A 69 3.23 -15.50 11.46
C ILE A 69 2.23 -16.35 12.24
N ALA A 70 2.49 -16.64 13.53
CA ALA A 70 1.61 -17.45 14.36
C ALA A 70 0.23 -16.79 14.53
N SER A 71 0.18 -15.50 14.86
CA SER A 71 -1.07 -14.75 14.98
C SER A 71 -1.86 -14.71 13.67
N TYR A 72 -1.18 -14.53 12.53
CA TYR A 72 -1.83 -14.62 11.21
C TYR A 72 -2.41 -16.01 10.94
N LEU A 73 -1.66 -17.08 11.24
CA LEU A 73 -2.13 -18.45 11.06
C LEU A 73 -3.31 -18.78 11.98
N VAL A 74 -3.26 -18.40 13.25
CA VAL A 74 -4.37 -18.57 14.21
C VAL A 74 -5.62 -17.88 13.70
N TRP A 75 -5.51 -16.60 13.32
CA TRP A 75 -6.63 -15.85 12.74
C TRP A 75 -7.18 -16.52 11.48
N LYS A 76 -6.30 -16.98 10.58
CA LYS A 76 -6.70 -17.59 9.31
C LYS A 76 -7.38 -18.95 9.49
N ILE A 77 -6.89 -19.77 10.42
CA ILE A 77 -7.47 -21.07 10.76
C ILE A 77 -8.82 -20.88 11.45
N TRP A 78 -8.97 -19.85 12.30
CA TRP A 78 -10.21 -19.57 13.00
C TRP A 78 -11.29 -18.98 12.08
N GLN A 79 -10.95 -17.93 11.34
CA GLN A 79 -11.90 -17.22 10.48
C GLN A 79 -12.21 -17.98 9.16
N LYS A 80 -11.34 -18.92 8.77
CA LYS A 80 -11.46 -19.76 7.55
C LYS A 80 -11.85 -18.96 6.30
N THR A 81 -11.28 -17.77 6.14
CA THR A 81 -11.63 -16.87 5.05
C THR A 81 -11.12 -17.42 3.72
N PRO A 82 -11.99 -17.58 2.70
CA PRO A 82 -11.56 -18.04 1.39
C PRO A 82 -10.70 -16.97 0.70
N PHE A 83 -9.69 -17.42 -0.05
CA PHE A 83 -8.89 -16.52 -0.87
C PHE A 83 -9.76 -15.99 -2.02
N ARG A 84 -10.17 -14.72 -1.93
CA ARG A 84 -11.03 -14.11 -2.95
C ARG A 84 -10.24 -13.81 -4.22
N ARG A 85 -10.77 -14.25 -5.36
CA ARG A 85 -10.21 -13.91 -6.68
C ARG A 85 -10.48 -12.44 -6.99
N PRO A 86 -9.58 -11.73 -7.69
CA PRO A 86 -9.76 -10.33 -8.04
C PRO A 86 -11.10 -10.04 -8.75
N SER A 87 -11.57 -10.96 -9.58
CA SER A 87 -12.83 -10.82 -10.32
C SER A 87 -14.09 -10.92 -9.46
N THR A 88 -14.01 -11.52 -8.26
CA THR A 88 -15.15 -11.75 -7.36
C THR A 88 -15.06 -10.89 -6.08
N VAL A 89 -14.15 -9.91 -6.06
CA VAL A 89 -14.05 -8.97 -4.92
C VAL A 89 -15.20 -7.99 -5.02
N ASP A 90 -15.91 -7.78 -3.92
CA ASP A 90 -16.93 -6.76 -3.79
C ASP A 90 -16.27 -5.38 -3.73
N LEU A 91 -16.57 -4.53 -4.74
CA LEU A 91 -16.03 -3.18 -4.88
C LEU A 91 -17.11 -2.10 -4.66
N GLU A 92 -18.36 -2.50 -4.46
CA GLU A 92 -19.51 -1.59 -4.40
C GLU A 92 -19.96 -1.34 -2.96
N THR A 93 -19.93 -2.37 -2.11
CA THR A 93 -20.38 -2.24 -0.72
C THR A 93 -19.53 -1.24 0.06
N GLY A 94 -20.16 -0.19 0.58
CA GLY A 94 -19.51 0.85 1.37
C GLY A 94 -18.81 1.95 0.56
N ARG A 95 -18.93 1.95 -0.78
CA ARG A 95 -18.40 3.03 -1.61
C ARG A 95 -19.20 4.31 -1.38
N ARG A 96 -18.53 5.34 -0.85
CA ARG A 96 -19.09 6.70 -0.85
C ARG A 96 -19.16 7.19 -2.30
N LEU A 97 -20.34 7.60 -2.75
CA LEU A 97 -20.50 8.30 -4.04
C LEU A 97 -19.80 9.66 -3.92
N PHE A 98 -18.61 9.78 -4.51
CA PHE A 98 -17.78 10.98 -4.45
C PHE A 98 -18.17 12.05 -5.47
N ASP A 99 -19.42 12.06 -5.91
CA ASP A 99 -19.93 12.96 -6.96
C ASP A 99 -19.59 14.43 -6.65
N THR A 100 -19.72 14.83 -5.38
CA THR A 100 -19.44 16.19 -4.91
C THR A 100 -17.96 16.58 -4.94
N GLN A 101 -17.03 15.64 -4.73
CA GLN A 101 -15.58 15.91 -4.71
C GLN A 101 -14.96 15.88 -6.11
N GLN A 102 -15.51 15.05 -7.01
CA GLN A 102 -15.12 15.07 -8.42
C GLN A 102 -15.60 16.35 -9.10
N GLN A 103 -16.84 16.77 -8.83
CA GLN A 103 -17.35 18.07 -9.27
C GLN A 103 -16.48 19.22 -8.75
N SER A 104 -16.17 19.28 -7.46
CA SER A 104 -15.33 20.35 -6.91
C SER A 104 -13.91 20.35 -7.50
N ALA A 105 -13.29 19.18 -7.73
CA ALA A 105 -11.96 19.10 -8.33
C ALA A 105 -11.96 19.47 -9.82
N GLU A 106 -13.04 19.18 -10.55
CA GLU A 106 -13.23 19.62 -11.94
C GLU A 106 -13.49 21.12 -12.01
N GLU A 107 -14.29 21.67 -11.10
CA GLU A 107 -14.52 23.11 -10.94
C GLU A 107 -13.24 23.86 -10.60
N GLU A 108 -12.44 23.36 -9.64
CA GLU A 108 -11.13 23.95 -9.32
C GLU A 108 -10.18 23.92 -10.52
N LYS A 109 -10.15 22.82 -11.30
CA LYS A 109 -9.37 22.75 -12.54
C LYS A 109 -9.90 23.71 -13.60
N ALA A 110 -11.22 23.89 -13.70
CA ALA A 110 -11.84 24.85 -14.60
C ALA A 110 -11.50 26.29 -14.20
N GLN A 111 -11.55 26.61 -12.91
CA GLN A 111 -11.13 27.90 -12.35
C GLN A 111 -9.63 28.15 -12.58
N ARG A 112 -8.76 27.15 -12.37
CA ARG A 112 -7.31 27.28 -12.65
C ARG A 112 -7.02 27.57 -14.12
N LYS A 113 -7.88 27.14 -15.06
CA LYS A 113 -7.77 27.47 -16.49
C LYS A 113 -8.16 28.92 -16.79
N THR A 114 -9.02 29.55 -15.99
CA THR A 114 -9.39 30.97 -16.16
C THR A 114 -8.38 31.93 -15.50
N TRP A 115 -7.46 31.42 -14.68
CA TRP A 115 -6.48 32.28 -14.00
C TRP A 115 -5.53 32.97 -14.97
N SER A 116 -5.25 34.24 -14.69
CA SER A 116 -4.26 35.05 -15.39
C SER A 116 -2.83 34.56 -15.14
N LEU A 117 -1.91 34.91 -16.04
CA LEU A 117 -0.53 34.42 -16.04
C LEU A 117 0.24 34.77 -14.76
N TRP A 118 0.03 35.95 -14.18
CA TRP A 118 0.70 36.39 -12.94
C TRP A 118 0.27 35.58 -11.71
N ILE A 119 -1.00 35.17 -11.61
CA ILE A 119 -1.47 34.32 -10.50
C ILE A 119 -0.87 32.92 -10.61
N ARG A 120 -0.74 32.39 -11.84
CA ARG A 120 -0.07 31.10 -12.10
C ARG A 120 1.42 31.14 -11.76
N LEU A 121 2.07 32.28 -12.00
CA LEU A 121 3.49 32.47 -11.72
C LEU A 121 3.75 32.59 -10.21
N TYR A 122 2.91 33.34 -9.50
CA TYR A 122 2.97 33.48 -8.03
C TYR A 122 2.87 32.12 -7.31
N TYR A 123 1.90 31.29 -7.71
CA TYR A 123 1.69 29.96 -7.12
C TYR A 123 2.78 28.93 -7.46
N LYS A 124 3.63 29.19 -8.46
CA LYS A 124 4.79 28.35 -8.78
C LYS A 124 6.05 28.77 -8.03
N LEU A 125 6.09 30.01 -7.52
CA LEU A 125 7.23 30.63 -6.85
C LEU A 125 7.12 30.58 -5.32
N CYS A 126 5.97 30.23 -4.79
CA CYS A 126 5.69 29.96 -3.37
C CYS A 126 5.40 28.46 -3.20
#